data_AF-A0A9P8MSX9-F1
#
_entry.id   AF-A0A9P8MSX9-F1
#
_cell.length_a   1.000
_cell.length_b   1.000
_cell.length_c   1.000
_cell.angle_alpha   90.00
_cell.angle_beta   90.00
_cell.angle_gamma   90.00
#
_symmetry.space_group_name_H-M   'P 1'
#
loop_
_entity.id
_entity.type
_entity.pdbx_description
1 polymer ?
#
loop_
_entity_poly.entity_id
_entity_poly.type
_entity_poly.pdbx_seq_one_letter_code
_entity_poly.pdbx_strand_id
1 'polypeptide(L)'
;MESTKEESIGSSRVKLNGPSDWKQWISIIQKFAIAHGIWDFVDPSRPLNPAPREPRRPEPSDLQDEATLVTLNPDKIKTFELLTSQYRHEYSIFKARQKALASLQEHIVRTCGNYYNTIAYEHDVAKELKVLKQRIQPTSWAQEQDVLDRFHSTLKSPNRTKISDWVTKWHQVLTEAQQLGIPDAQGLRPTRLFLKAVSGVNPTFSHYWLNKMEDEARGIDPPLARSIPRRH
;
A
#
# COMPACT_ATOMS: atom_id res chain seq x y z
N MET A 1 -1.04 -10.33 33.41
CA MET A 1 -1.63 -9.12 32.80
C MET A 1 -0.66 -8.67 31.72
N GLU A 2 -0.76 -9.26 30.55
CA GLU A 2 0.12 -8.95 29.42
C GLU A 2 -0.48 -7.73 28.70
N SER A 3 0.13 -6.57 28.88
CA SER A 3 -0.28 -5.34 28.23
C SER A 3 0.06 -5.45 26.76
N THR A 4 -0.94 -5.73 25.92
CA THR A 4 -0.83 -5.67 24.46
C THR A 4 -0.29 -4.30 24.08
N LYS A 5 0.98 -4.27 23.66
CA LYS A 5 1.58 -3.14 22.95
C LYS A 5 0.61 -2.74 21.84
N GLU A 6 0.12 -1.51 21.89
CA GLU A 6 -0.50 -0.88 20.75
C GLU A 6 0.54 -0.86 19.64
N GLU A 7 0.35 -1.72 18.62
CA GLU A 7 1.09 -1.63 17.37
C GLU A 7 0.71 -0.32 16.69
N SER A 8 1.40 0.74 17.11
CA SER A 8 1.48 2.00 16.40
C SER A 8 1.87 1.69 14.95
N ILE A 9 1.05 2.18 14.02
CA ILE A 9 1.23 2.03 12.57
C ILE A 9 2.71 2.25 12.25
N GLY A 10 3.36 1.16 11.83
CA GLY A 10 4.79 1.10 11.63
C GLY A 10 5.29 2.33 10.88
N SER A 11 6.24 3.01 11.52
CA SER A 11 7.02 4.19 11.10
C SER A 11 7.36 4.18 9.60
N SER A 12 6.38 4.53 8.76
CA SER A 12 6.60 4.83 7.35
C SER A 12 6.20 6.29 7.16
N ARG A 13 7.22 7.09 6.93
CA ARG A 13 7.28 8.55 6.88
C ARG A 13 6.49 9.16 5.71
N VAL A 14 5.61 8.38 5.07
CA VAL A 14 4.95 8.73 3.81
C VAL A 14 3.80 9.68 4.14
N LYS A 15 3.99 10.95 3.78
CA LYS A 15 2.95 11.97 3.84
C LYS A 15 2.38 12.17 2.44
N LEU A 16 1.08 12.41 2.36
CA LEU A 16 0.40 12.75 1.12
C LEU A 16 0.60 14.24 0.84
N ASN A 17 1.65 14.59 0.08
CA ASN A 17 1.92 15.97 -0.31
C ASN A 17 1.53 16.24 -1.77
N GLY A 18 1.40 15.19 -2.58
CA GLY A 18 0.97 15.29 -3.96
C GLY A 18 0.56 13.95 -4.59
N PRO A 19 0.18 13.96 -5.88
CA PRO A 19 -0.23 12.77 -6.62
C PRO A 19 0.82 11.66 -6.67
N SER A 20 2.12 12.01 -6.65
CA SER A 20 3.22 11.04 -6.62
C SER A 20 3.24 10.17 -5.36
N ASP A 21 2.76 10.71 -4.24
CA ASP A 21 2.75 10.01 -2.95
C ASP A 21 1.54 9.07 -2.83
N TRP A 22 0.51 9.29 -3.65
CA TRP A 22 -0.79 8.60 -3.57
C TRP A 22 -0.66 7.08 -3.50
N LYS A 23 0.09 6.48 -4.45
CA LYS A 23 0.20 5.02 -4.59
C LYS A 23 0.82 4.37 -3.35
N GLN A 24 1.89 4.96 -2.82
CA GLN A 24 2.56 4.44 -1.63
C GLN A 24 1.72 4.67 -0.37
N TRP A 25 1.13 5.87 -0.26
CA TRP A 25 0.29 6.27 0.87
C TRP A 25 -0.95 5.38 0.99
N ILE A 26 -1.72 5.21 -0.09
CA ILE A 26 -2.91 4.36 -0.08
C ILE A 26 -2.57 2.88 0.15
N SER A 27 -1.39 2.43 -0.32
CA SER A 27 -0.93 1.05 -0.05
C SER A 27 -0.69 0.80 1.44
N ILE A 28 -0.22 1.79 2.21
CA ILE A 28 -0.01 1.63 3.66
C ILE A 28 -1.35 1.49 4.37
N ILE A 29 -2.30 2.36 4.01
CA ILE A 29 -3.68 2.33 4.51
C ILE A 29 -4.36 1.00 4.18
N GLN A 30 -4.23 0.53 2.94
CA GLN A 30 -4.80 -0.74 2.51
C GLN A 30 -4.22 -1.92 3.30
N LYS A 31 -2.90 -1.98 3.50
CA LYS A 31 -2.26 -3.04 4.28
C LYS A 31 -2.76 -3.07 5.72
N PHE A 32 -2.84 -1.91 6.37
CA PHE A 32 -3.40 -1.78 7.71
C PHE A 32 -4.87 -2.26 7.74
N ALA A 33 -5.69 -1.77 6.83
CA ALA A 33 -7.11 -2.11 6.78
C ALA A 33 -7.37 -3.59 6.48
N ILE A 34 -6.55 -4.23 5.65
CA ILE A 34 -6.61 -5.69 5.41
C ILE A 34 -6.21 -6.45 6.67
N ALA A 35 -5.12 -6.06 7.35
CA ALA A 35 -4.65 -6.71 8.57
C ALA A 35 -5.69 -6.68 9.70
N HIS A 36 -6.47 -5.59 9.79
CA HIS A 36 -7.54 -5.44 10.77
C HIS A 36 -8.93 -5.90 10.28
N GLY A 37 -9.03 -6.44 9.05
CA GLY A 37 -10.31 -6.91 8.50
C GLY A 37 -11.36 -5.81 8.34
N ILE A 38 -10.92 -4.59 8.00
CA ILE A 38 -11.78 -3.42 7.82
C ILE A 38 -11.75 -2.83 6.40
N TRP A 39 -10.94 -3.37 5.47
CA TRP A 39 -10.80 -2.83 4.11
C TRP A 39 -12.14 -2.70 3.37
N ASP A 40 -13.03 -3.68 3.53
CA ASP A 40 -14.36 -3.66 2.91
C ASP A 40 -15.22 -2.45 3.31
N PHE A 41 -14.99 -1.88 4.50
CA PHE A 41 -15.71 -0.72 5.01
C PHE A 41 -15.09 0.61 4.55
N VAL A 42 -13.85 0.61 4.05
CA VAL A 42 -13.11 1.85 3.76
C VAL A 42 -12.57 1.95 2.34
N ASP A 43 -12.75 0.92 1.50
CA ASP A 43 -12.27 0.92 0.11
C ASP A 43 -12.81 2.14 -0.67
N PRO A 44 -11.94 3.07 -1.11
CA PRO A 44 -12.37 4.25 -1.86
C PRO A 44 -12.74 3.95 -3.32
N SER A 45 -12.52 2.72 -3.78
CA SER A 45 -12.88 2.26 -5.13
C SER A 45 -14.29 1.70 -5.20
N ARG A 46 -14.86 1.32 -4.06
CA ARG A 46 -16.21 0.78 -4.01
C ARG A 46 -17.24 1.93 -4.00
N PRO A 47 -18.32 1.85 -4.80
CA PRO A 47 -19.31 2.92 -4.89
C PRO A 47 -19.98 3.20 -3.55
N LEU A 48 -20.27 2.15 -2.77
CA LEU A 48 -20.86 2.24 -1.44
C LEU A 48 -20.17 1.27 -0.49
N ASN A 49 -19.73 1.77 0.67
CA ASN A 49 -19.12 0.93 1.69
C ASN A 49 -20.18 0.52 2.72
N PRO A 50 -20.23 -0.76 3.12
CA PRO A 50 -21.09 -1.17 4.20
C PRO A 50 -20.68 -0.48 5.51
N ALA A 51 -21.65 -0.25 6.40
CA ALA A 51 -21.35 0.13 7.77
C ALA A 51 -21.05 -1.12 8.60
N PRO A 52 -20.08 -1.08 9.53
CA PRO A 52 -19.94 -2.11 10.55
C PRO A 52 -21.26 -2.24 11.31
N ARG A 53 -21.81 -3.46 11.36
CA ARG A 53 -23.06 -3.73 12.09
C ARG A 53 -22.73 -4.17 13.50
N GLU A 54 -23.36 -3.53 14.48
CA GLU A 54 -23.33 -3.98 15.86
C GLU A 54 -24.13 -5.29 15.98
N PRO A 55 -23.55 -6.34 16.59
CA PRO A 55 -24.27 -7.59 16.78
C PRO A 55 -25.42 -7.40 17.77
N ARG A 56 -26.56 -8.03 17.51
CA ARG A 56 -27.73 -7.95 18.39
C ARG A 56 -27.49 -8.84 19.62
N ARG A 57 -27.73 -8.28 20.80
CA ARG A 57 -27.71 -9.05 22.05
C ARG A 57 -28.83 -10.10 22.03
N PRO A 58 -28.53 -11.37 22.32
CA PRO A 58 -29.55 -12.41 22.42
C PRO A 58 -30.40 -12.19 23.67
N GLU A 59 -31.70 -12.37 23.52
CA GLU A 59 -32.68 -12.29 24.60
C GLU A 59 -33.33 -13.66 24.85
N PRO A 60 -33.77 -13.97 26.09
CA PRO A 60 -34.48 -15.21 26.39
C PRO A 60 -35.70 -15.44 25.48
N SER A 61 -36.35 -14.36 25.06
CA SER A 61 -37.46 -14.35 24.11
C SER A 61 -37.10 -14.92 22.73
N ASP A 62 -35.82 -14.87 22.33
CA ASP A 62 -35.37 -15.45 21.05
C ASP A 62 -35.46 -17.00 21.04
N LEU A 63 -35.60 -17.64 22.21
CA LEU A 63 -35.73 -19.09 22.36
C LEU A 63 -37.15 -19.56 22.68
N GLN A 64 -37.99 -18.66 23.19
CA GLN A 64 -39.37 -18.90 23.55
C GLN A 64 -40.08 -17.59 23.85
N ASP A 65 -41.24 -17.37 23.24
CA ASP A 65 -42.07 -16.20 23.49
C ASP A 65 -42.39 -16.06 24.99
N GLU A 66 -42.27 -14.83 25.50
CA GLU A 66 -42.46 -14.45 26.92
C GLU A 66 -41.53 -15.14 27.93
N ALA A 67 -40.49 -15.86 27.47
CA ALA A 67 -39.54 -16.48 28.39
C ALA A 67 -38.69 -15.45 29.14
N THR A 68 -38.46 -15.72 30.42
CA THR A 68 -37.42 -15.09 31.24
C THR A 68 -36.35 -16.11 31.59
N LEU A 69 -35.19 -15.66 32.07
CA LEU A 69 -34.08 -16.55 32.45
C LEU A 69 -34.50 -17.65 33.45
N VAL A 70 -35.54 -17.40 34.25
CA VAL A 70 -36.06 -18.31 35.27
C VAL A 70 -37.01 -19.37 34.68
N THR A 71 -37.66 -19.09 33.54
CA THR A 71 -38.64 -20.00 32.92
C THR A 71 -38.03 -20.89 31.84
N LEU A 72 -36.73 -20.72 31.53
CA LEU A 72 -36.03 -21.55 30.54
C LEU A 72 -35.69 -22.93 31.12
N ASN A 73 -36.04 -23.97 30.38
CA ASN A 73 -35.62 -25.34 30.69
C ASN A 73 -34.08 -25.48 30.50
N PRO A 74 -33.35 -26.28 31.30
CA PRO A 74 -31.92 -26.56 31.18
C PRO A 74 -31.32 -26.66 29.76
N ASP A 75 -31.99 -27.29 28.79
CA ASP A 75 -31.48 -27.37 27.42
C ASP A 75 -31.56 -26.04 26.65
N LYS A 76 -32.60 -25.23 26.93
CA LYS A 76 -32.70 -23.87 26.41
C LYS A 76 -31.71 -22.93 27.10
N ILE A 77 -31.39 -23.15 28.37
CA ILE A 77 -30.32 -22.43 29.07
C ILE A 77 -28.98 -22.67 28.38
N LYS A 78 -28.61 -23.92 28.08
CA LYS A 78 -27.38 -24.23 27.33
C LYS A 78 -27.34 -23.54 25.96
N THR A 79 -28.46 -23.52 25.25
CA THR A 79 -28.58 -22.84 23.95
C THR A 79 -28.40 -21.34 24.10
N PHE A 80 -29.00 -20.74 25.14
CA PHE A 80 -28.84 -19.31 25.47
C PHE A 80 -27.40 -18.94 25.83
N GLU A 81 -26.71 -19.80 26.58
CA GLU A 81 -25.28 -19.64 26.91
C GLU A 81 -24.40 -19.68 25.66
N LEU A 82 -24.70 -20.57 24.71
CA LEU A 82 -24.01 -20.63 23.42
C LEU A 82 -24.23 -19.35 22.60
N LEU A 83 -25.48 -18.90 22.45
CA LEU A 83 -25.82 -17.65 21.75
C LEU A 83 -25.16 -16.44 22.40
N THR A 84 -25.15 -16.37 23.74
CA THR A 84 -24.47 -15.30 24.49
C THR A 84 -22.96 -15.33 24.25
N SER A 85 -22.36 -16.52 24.16
CA SER A 85 -20.94 -16.68 23.88
C SER A 85 -20.59 -16.24 22.45
N GLN A 86 -21.41 -16.60 21.46
CA GLN A 86 -21.28 -16.12 20.09
C GLN A 86 -21.39 -14.60 20.01
N TYR A 87 -22.42 -14.01 20.64
CA TYR A 87 -22.59 -12.57 20.73
C TYR A 87 -21.38 -11.87 21.34
N ARG A 88 -20.83 -12.38 22.45
CA ARG A 88 -19.63 -11.80 23.08
C ARG A 88 -18.43 -11.81 22.13
N HIS A 89 -18.26 -12.90 21.37
CA HIS A 89 -17.20 -13.01 20.38
C HIS A 89 -17.39 -12.00 19.24
N GLU A 90 -18.59 -11.95 18.65
CA GLU A 90 -18.92 -10.99 17.58
C GLU A 90 -18.80 -9.54 18.03
N TYR A 91 -19.25 -9.23 19.25
CA TYR A 91 -19.16 -7.89 19.84
C TYR A 91 -17.71 -7.48 20.09
N SER A 92 -16.85 -8.43 20.49
CA SER A 92 -15.41 -8.21 20.60
C SER A 92 -14.79 -7.85 19.24
N ILE A 93 -15.14 -8.59 18.18
CA ILE A 93 -14.70 -8.28 16.80
C ILE A 93 -15.20 -6.91 16.35
N PHE A 94 -16.48 -6.60 16.59
CA PHE A 94 -17.06 -5.29 16.27
C PHE A 94 -16.30 -4.15 16.96
N LYS A 95 -16.03 -4.28 18.26
CA LYS A 95 -15.25 -3.29 19.01
C LYS A 95 -13.82 -3.15 18.49
N ALA A 96 -13.17 -4.26 18.14
CA ALA A 96 -11.82 -4.24 17.55
C ALA A 96 -11.80 -3.51 16.21
N ARG A 97 -12.81 -3.73 15.35
CA ARG A 97 -12.98 -3.02 14.07
C ARG A 97 -13.22 -1.52 14.27
N GLN A 98 -14.06 -1.13 15.23
CA GLN A 98 -14.28 0.28 15.56
C GLN A 98 -12.99 0.96 16.04
N LYS A 99 -12.20 0.30 16.89
CA LYS A 99 -10.89 0.81 17.30
C LYS A 99 -9.96 0.98 16.09
N ALA A 100 -9.91 -0.01 15.20
CA ALA A 100 -9.08 0.05 14.00
C ALA A 100 -9.50 1.17 13.04
N LEU A 101 -10.80 1.43 12.87
CA LEU A 101 -11.31 2.55 12.07
C LEU A 101 -10.89 3.90 12.67
N ALA A 102 -11.01 4.07 13.98
CA ALA A 102 -10.56 5.29 14.65
C ALA A 102 -9.04 5.51 14.51
N SER A 103 -8.23 4.46 14.69
CA SER A 103 -6.78 4.52 14.46
C SER A 103 -6.43 4.84 13.01
N LEU A 104 -7.20 4.32 12.04
CA LEU A 104 -7.01 4.63 10.64
C LEU A 104 -7.35 6.09 10.34
N GLN A 105 -8.42 6.63 10.92
CA GLN A 105 -8.78 8.04 10.79
C GLN A 105 -7.67 8.96 11.32
N GLU A 106 -7.16 8.66 12.52
CA GLU A 106 -6.02 9.39 13.10
C GLU A 106 -4.81 9.37 12.16
N HIS A 107 -4.52 8.21 11.56
CA HIS A 107 -3.43 8.07 10.60
C HIS A 107 -3.65 8.93 9.36
N ILE A 108 -4.86 8.92 8.78
CA ILE A 108 -5.20 9.71 7.61
C ILE A 108 -5.00 11.19 7.93
N VAL A 109 -5.61 11.70 9.00
CA VAL A 109 -5.47 13.10 9.44
C VAL A 109 -4.01 13.49 9.64
N ARG A 110 -3.21 12.63 10.26
CA ARG A 110 -1.79 12.89 10.52
C ARG A 110 -0.92 12.90 9.25
N THR A 111 -1.33 12.16 8.22
CA THR A 111 -0.51 11.93 7.01
C THR A 111 -1.05 12.61 5.76
N CYS A 112 -2.28 13.14 5.76
CA CYS A 112 -2.92 13.80 4.61
C CYS A 112 -2.36 15.21 4.31
N GLY A 113 -1.39 15.69 5.08
CA GLY A 113 -0.59 16.89 4.78
C GLY A 113 -1.44 18.10 4.38
N ASN A 114 -1.16 18.66 3.21
CA ASN A 114 -1.85 19.85 2.67
C ASN A 114 -3.32 19.61 2.30
N TYR A 115 -3.76 18.34 2.25
CA TYR A 115 -5.11 17.99 1.84
C TYR A 115 -6.10 17.87 3.00
N TYR A 116 -5.67 18.10 4.24
CA TYR A 116 -6.53 18.06 5.43
C TYR A 116 -7.79 18.92 5.28
N ASN A 117 -7.67 20.14 4.74
CA ASN A 117 -8.81 21.03 4.51
C ASN A 117 -9.89 20.43 3.58
N THR A 118 -9.55 19.44 2.76
CA THR A 118 -10.51 18.75 1.88
C THR A 118 -11.41 17.79 2.67
N ILE A 119 -10.91 17.26 3.78
CA ILE A 119 -11.60 16.23 4.57
C ILE A 119 -12.03 16.74 5.95
N ALA A 120 -11.69 17.98 6.32
CA ALA A 120 -11.88 18.53 7.67
C ALA A 120 -13.32 18.48 8.22
N TYR A 121 -14.34 18.41 7.35
CA TYR A 121 -15.75 18.31 7.76
C TYR A 121 -16.34 16.91 7.56
N GLU A 122 -15.58 16.00 6.96
CA GLU A 122 -15.97 14.62 6.78
C GLU A 122 -15.46 13.80 7.97
N HIS A 123 -16.31 12.93 8.50
CA HIS A 123 -16.00 12.13 9.69
C HIS A 123 -16.06 10.63 9.39
N ASP A 124 -16.56 10.27 8.21
CA ASP A 124 -16.56 8.91 7.70
C ASP A 124 -15.28 8.64 6.89
N VAL A 125 -14.43 7.76 7.43
CA VAL A 125 -13.16 7.33 6.81
C VAL A 125 -13.33 6.90 5.35
N ALA A 126 -14.42 6.22 5.00
CA ALA A 126 -14.68 5.81 3.64
C ALA A 126 -14.85 7.02 2.70
N LYS A 127 -15.58 8.04 3.17
CA LYS A 127 -15.83 9.26 2.40
C LYS A 127 -14.58 10.13 2.32
N GLU A 128 -13.83 10.25 3.41
CA GLU A 128 -12.52 10.93 3.42
C GLU A 128 -11.61 10.34 2.34
N LEU A 129 -11.46 9.01 2.31
CA LEU A 129 -10.62 8.33 1.33
C LEU A 129 -11.14 8.49 -0.11
N LYS A 130 -12.46 8.51 -0.32
CA LYS A 130 -13.06 8.78 -1.64
C LYS A 130 -12.74 10.18 -2.13
N VAL A 131 -12.91 11.18 -1.27
CA VAL A 131 -12.61 12.58 -1.57
C VAL A 131 -11.12 12.76 -1.91
N LEU A 132 -10.24 12.19 -1.09
CA LEU A 132 -8.79 12.24 -1.35
C LEU A 132 -8.43 11.52 -2.66
N LYS A 133 -9.04 10.36 -2.93
CA LYS A 133 -8.85 9.63 -4.19
C LYS A 133 -9.24 10.47 -5.39
N GLN A 134 -10.44 11.04 -5.38
CA GLN A 134 -10.94 11.87 -6.49
C GLN A 134 -10.05 13.09 -6.75
N ARG A 135 -9.47 13.68 -5.69
CA ARG A 135 -8.68 14.89 -5.80
C ARG A 135 -7.21 14.65 -6.14
N ILE A 136 -6.64 13.51 -5.73
CA ILE A 136 -5.18 13.32 -5.69
C ILE A 136 -4.72 12.12 -6.53
N GLN A 137 -5.59 11.13 -6.78
CA GLN A 137 -5.20 9.98 -7.58
C GLN A 137 -4.76 10.49 -8.97
N PRO A 138 -3.48 10.26 -9.35
CA PRO A 138 -3.01 10.67 -10.67
C PRO A 138 -3.79 9.91 -11.74
N THR A 139 -4.07 10.59 -12.86
CA THR A 139 -4.53 9.92 -14.06
C THR A 139 -3.45 8.95 -14.55
N SER A 140 -3.83 7.91 -15.31
CA SER A 140 -2.85 6.97 -15.87
C SER A 140 -1.76 7.69 -16.67
N TRP A 141 -2.13 8.72 -17.43
CA TRP A 141 -1.19 9.55 -18.18
C TRP A 141 -0.24 10.35 -17.28
N ALA A 142 -0.78 11.01 -16.23
CA ALA A 142 0.06 11.77 -15.30
C ALA A 142 1.02 10.88 -14.51
N GLN A 143 0.58 9.66 -14.19
CA GLN A 143 1.42 8.65 -13.54
C GLN A 143 2.54 8.17 -14.46
N GLU A 144 2.23 7.88 -15.73
CA GLU A 144 3.23 7.47 -16.72
C GLU A 144 4.28 8.57 -16.92
N GLN A 145 3.85 9.82 -17.07
CA GLN A 145 4.74 10.96 -17.24
C GLN A 145 5.64 11.19 -16.01
N ASP A 146 5.09 11.14 -14.79
CA ASP A 146 5.88 11.27 -13.55
C ASP A 146 6.98 10.19 -13.45
N VAL A 147 6.62 8.93 -13.71
CA VAL A 147 7.57 7.82 -13.64
C VAL A 147 8.64 7.96 -14.73
N LEU A 148 8.26 8.39 -15.93
CA LEU A 148 9.19 8.67 -17.03
C LEU A 148 10.17 9.79 -16.65
N ASP A 149 9.68 10.91 -16.13
CA ASP A 149 10.51 12.05 -15.71
C ASP A 149 11.46 11.67 -14.57
N ARG A 150 10.97 10.90 -13.59
CA ARG A 150 11.81 10.35 -12.51
C ARG A 150 12.86 9.38 -13.06
N PHE A 151 12.49 8.52 -14.01
CA PHE A 151 13.39 7.57 -14.63
C PHE A 151 14.51 8.31 -15.35
N HIS A 152 14.19 9.25 -16.24
CA HIS A 152 15.19 10.05 -16.93
C HIS A 152 16.05 10.89 -15.99
N SER A 153 15.49 11.38 -14.89
CA SER A 153 16.26 12.09 -13.86
C SER A 153 17.31 11.20 -13.18
N THR A 154 17.05 9.90 -13.04
CA THR A 154 18.05 8.94 -12.52
C THR A 154 19.16 8.61 -13.51
N LEU A 155 19.01 8.96 -14.80
CA LEU A 155 20.05 8.75 -15.83
C LEU A 155 21.06 9.90 -15.90
N LYS A 156 20.92 10.93 -15.06
CA LYS A 156 21.92 11.97 -14.89
C LYS A 156 23.07 11.43 -14.03
N SER A 157 24.31 11.78 -14.41
CA SER A 157 25.51 11.31 -13.73
C SER A 157 25.47 11.66 -12.23
N PRO A 158 25.68 10.70 -11.33
CA PRO A 158 25.54 10.91 -9.89
C PRO A 158 26.74 11.67 -9.30
N ASN A 159 26.54 12.22 -8.10
CA ASN A 159 27.67 12.59 -7.25
C ASN A 159 28.38 11.33 -6.76
N ARG A 160 29.72 11.30 -6.87
CA ARG A 160 30.57 10.15 -6.51
C ARG A 160 30.40 9.67 -5.06
N THR A 161 29.98 10.55 -4.15
CA THR A 161 29.76 10.20 -2.73
C THR A 161 28.42 9.51 -2.47
N LYS A 162 27.49 9.48 -3.43
CA LYS A 162 26.12 8.96 -3.28
C LYS A 162 25.78 7.87 -4.30
N ILE A 163 26.77 7.13 -4.78
CA ILE A 163 26.58 6.10 -5.82
C ILE A 163 25.60 5.02 -5.36
N SER A 164 25.71 4.52 -4.13
CA SER A 164 24.81 3.48 -3.61
C SER A 164 23.34 3.92 -3.58
N ASP A 165 23.08 5.13 -3.08
CA ASP A 165 21.74 5.72 -3.03
C ASP A 165 21.17 5.93 -4.43
N TRP A 166 22.03 6.39 -5.36
CA TRP A 166 21.67 6.59 -6.75
C TRP A 166 21.29 5.29 -7.45
N VAL A 167 22.08 4.22 -7.29
CA VAL A 167 21.78 2.89 -7.86
C VAL A 167 20.48 2.34 -7.28
N THR A 168 20.27 2.49 -5.97
CA THR A 168 19.03 2.07 -5.29
C THR A 168 17.82 2.82 -5.87
N LYS A 169 17.91 4.14 -6.02
CA LYS A 169 16.85 4.97 -6.58
C LYS A 169 16.57 4.61 -8.04
N TRP A 170 17.61 4.41 -8.85
CA TRP A 170 17.46 3.98 -10.24
C TRP A 170 16.74 2.63 -10.33
N HIS A 171 17.12 1.64 -9.51
CA HIS A 171 16.48 0.33 -9.50
C HIS A 171 15.00 0.39 -9.10
N GLN A 172 14.67 1.19 -8.08
CA GLN A 172 13.29 1.42 -7.65
C GLN A 172 12.44 2.01 -8.78
N VAL A 173 12.92 3.08 -9.41
CA VAL A 173 12.19 3.77 -10.48
C VAL A 173 12.11 2.91 -11.75
N LEU A 174 13.17 2.15 -12.08
CA LEU A 174 13.15 1.21 -13.19
C LEU A 174 12.07 0.14 -13.01
N THR A 175 11.98 -0.45 -11.81
CA THR A 175 10.96 -1.47 -11.51
C THR A 175 9.55 -0.91 -11.71
N GLU A 176 9.31 0.33 -11.27
CA GLU A 176 8.02 1.00 -11.47
C GLU A 176 7.73 1.28 -12.95
N ALA A 177 8.71 1.80 -13.68
CA ALA A 177 8.60 2.06 -15.12
C ALA A 177 8.35 0.78 -15.93
N GLN A 178 8.95 -0.33 -15.51
CA GLN A 178 8.74 -1.64 -16.11
C GLN A 178 7.31 -2.16 -15.89
N GLN A 179 6.78 -2.02 -14.68
CA GLN A 179 5.40 -2.40 -14.35
C GLN A 179 4.36 -1.60 -15.14
N LEU A 180 4.66 -0.34 -15.45
CA LEU A 180 3.82 0.52 -16.29
C LEU A 180 4.01 0.31 -17.80
N GLY A 181 4.95 -0.55 -18.21
CA GLY A 181 5.19 -0.80 -19.63
C GLY A 181 5.89 0.34 -20.37
N ILE A 182 6.56 1.27 -19.67
CA ILE A 182 7.21 2.43 -20.29
C ILE A 182 8.26 1.97 -21.32
N PRO A 183 8.18 2.36 -22.61
CA PRO A 183 9.04 1.82 -23.67
C PRO A 183 10.55 1.99 -23.42
N ASP A 184 10.97 3.06 -22.75
CA ASP A 184 12.38 3.33 -22.43
C ASP A 184 12.95 2.43 -21.32
N ALA A 185 12.07 1.85 -20.50
CA ALA A 185 12.43 0.99 -19.39
C ALA A 185 12.38 -0.51 -19.74
N GLN A 186 12.14 -0.86 -21.01
CA GLN A 186 12.02 -2.24 -21.47
C GLN A 186 13.27 -2.78 -22.17
N GLY A 187 13.47 -4.09 -22.06
CA GLY A 187 14.56 -4.81 -22.71
C GLY A 187 15.95 -4.30 -22.29
N LEU A 188 16.84 -4.12 -23.27
CA LEU A 188 18.22 -3.66 -23.03
C LEU A 188 18.37 -2.13 -23.00
N ARG A 189 17.30 -1.38 -23.32
CA ARG A 189 17.30 0.09 -23.31
C ARG A 189 17.70 0.69 -21.96
N PRO A 190 17.11 0.30 -20.81
CA PRO A 190 17.48 0.85 -19.51
C PRO A 190 18.93 0.55 -19.15
N THR A 191 19.44 -0.64 -19.47
CA THR A 191 20.85 -1.01 -19.25
C THR A 191 21.79 -0.12 -20.05
N ARG A 192 21.50 0.11 -21.34
CA ARG A 192 22.29 0.99 -22.19
C ARG A 192 22.29 2.44 -21.67
N LEU A 193 21.12 2.94 -21.28
CA LEU A 193 20.97 4.29 -20.72
C LEU A 193 21.72 4.43 -19.38
N PHE A 194 21.66 3.40 -18.53
CA PHE A 194 22.37 3.39 -17.26
C PHE A 194 23.89 3.37 -17.45
N LEU A 195 24.43 2.54 -18.36
CA LEU A 195 25.86 2.55 -18.68
C LEU A 195 26.35 3.90 -19.19
N LYS A 196 25.54 4.60 -20.00
CA LYS A 196 25.85 5.99 -20.39
C LYS A 196 25.94 6.92 -19.17
N ALA A 197 25.06 6.77 -18.19
CA ALA A 197 25.10 7.55 -16.95
C ALA A 197 26.33 7.21 -16.08
N VAL A 198 26.72 5.92 -16.02
CA VAL A 198 27.92 5.45 -15.30
C VAL A 198 29.20 6.03 -15.91
N SER A 199 29.20 6.44 -17.19
CA SER A 199 30.39 7.00 -17.84
C SER A 199 30.94 8.24 -17.14
N GLY A 200 30.09 9.07 -16.51
CA GLY A 200 30.54 10.21 -15.70
C GLY A 200 31.22 9.83 -14.38
N VAL A 201 31.07 8.58 -13.92
CA VAL A 201 31.74 8.02 -12.73
C VAL A 201 32.95 7.20 -13.12
N ASN A 202 32.77 6.24 -14.04
CA ASN A 202 33.79 5.33 -14.54
C ASN A 202 33.63 5.15 -16.07
N PRO A 203 34.35 5.96 -16.87
CA PRO A 203 34.32 5.86 -18.32
C PRO A 203 34.76 4.49 -18.83
N THR A 204 35.87 3.94 -18.32
CA THR A 204 36.46 2.68 -18.78
C THR A 204 35.49 1.51 -18.65
N PHE A 205 34.83 1.38 -17.49
CA PHE A 205 33.80 0.37 -17.26
C PHE A 205 32.65 0.53 -18.26
N SER A 206 32.17 1.77 -18.45
CA SER A 206 31.03 2.04 -19.31
C SER A 206 31.31 1.74 -20.78
N HIS A 207 32.48 2.15 -21.28
CA HIS A 207 32.90 1.87 -22.66
C HIS A 207 33.02 0.37 -22.92
N TYR A 208 33.65 -0.38 -22.02
CA TYR A 208 33.81 -1.83 -22.16
C TYR A 208 32.45 -2.53 -22.31
N TRP A 209 31.50 -2.25 -21.41
CA TRP A 209 30.19 -2.90 -21.45
C TRP A 209 29.30 -2.42 -22.59
N LEU A 210 29.41 -1.14 -23.00
CA LEU A 210 28.68 -0.65 -24.18
C LEU A 210 29.16 -1.33 -25.46
N ASN A 211 30.48 -1.44 -25.66
CA ASN A 211 31.05 -2.13 -26.81
C ASN A 211 30.62 -3.60 -26.84
N LYS A 212 30.69 -4.29 -25.69
CA LYS A 212 30.24 -5.68 -25.58
C LYS A 212 28.76 -5.85 -25.95
N MET A 213 27.89 -4.93 -25.53
CA MET A 213 26.48 -4.95 -25.92
C MET A 213 26.28 -4.76 -27.43
N GLU A 214 27.10 -3.93 -28.09
CA GLU A 214 27.07 -3.75 -29.54
C GLU A 214 27.57 -4.98 -30.27
N ASP A 215 28.63 -5.61 -29.78
CA ASP A 215 29.20 -6.83 -30.35
C ASP A 215 28.20 -8.00 -30.28
N GLU A 216 27.45 -8.13 -29.18
CA GLU A 216 26.36 -9.10 -29.06
C GLU A 216 25.17 -8.79 -29.99
N ALA A 217 24.82 -7.52 -30.16
CA ALA A 217 23.78 -7.13 -31.12
C ALA A 217 24.21 -7.43 -32.57
N ARG A 218 25.51 -7.43 -32.85
CA ARG A 218 26.11 -7.84 -34.14
C ARG A 218 26.29 -9.37 -34.26
N GLY A 219 26.00 -10.14 -33.21
CA GLY A 219 26.14 -11.60 -33.20
C GLY A 219 27.57 -12.11 -33.04
N ILE A 220 28.47 -11.29 -32.49
CA ILE A 220 29.90 -11.59 -32.35
C ILE A 220 30.19 -12.41 -31.08
N ASP A 221 29.34 -12.34 -30.05
CA ASP A 221 29.50 -13.02 -28.74
C ASP A 221 28.18 -13.61 -28.18
N PRO A 222 28.21 -14.60 -27.26
CA PRO A 222 27.03 -15.22 -26.65
C PRO A 222 26.27 -14.28 -25.68
N PRO A 223 24.94 -14.45 -25.48
CA PRO A 223 24.06 -13.42 -24.90
C PRO A 223 24.28 -13.12 -23.39
N LEU A 224 24.38 -11.82 -23.05
CA LEU A 224 24.53 -11.25 -21.68
C LEU A 224 23.48 -11.66 -20.64
N ALA A 225 22.35 -12.23 -21.06
CA ALA A 225 21.27 -12.65 -20.16
C ALA A 225 21.73 -13.65 -19.08
N ARG A 226 22.90 -14.28 -19.26
CA ARG A 226 23.51 -15.24 -18.32
C ARG A 226 24.69 -14.70 -17.50
N SER A 227 25.23 -13.51 -17.82
CA SER A 227 26.53 -13.05 -17.29
C SER A 227 26.48 -11.78 -16.45
N ILE A 228 25.31 -11.18 -16.24
CA ILE A 228 25.17 -10.16 -15.19
C ILE A 228 25.29 -10.88 -13.84
N PRO A 229 26.26 -10.57 -12.98
CA PRO A 229 26.39 -11.23 -11.69
C PRO A 229 25.12 -10.99 -10.88
N ARG A 230 24.34 -12.06 -10.68
CA ARG A 230 23.29 -12.09 -9.67
C ARG A 230 24.00 -12.00 -8.33
N ARG A 231 24.04 -10.80 -7.73
CA ARG A 231 24.54 -10.66 -6.36
C ARG A 231 23.63 -11.48 -5.44
N HIS A 232 24.25 -12.42 -4.72
CA HIS A 232 23.72 -13.02 -3.50
C HIS A 232 23.58 -11.97 -2.40
#